data_AF-A0AAN0NK02-F1
#
_entry.id   AF-A0AAN0NK02-F1
#
_cell.length_a   1.000
_cell.length_b   1.000
_cell.length_c   1.000
_cell.angle_alpha   90.00
_cell.angle_beta   90.00
_cell.angle_gamma   90.00
#
_symmetry.space_group_name_H-M   'P 1'
#
loop_
_entity.id
_entity.type
_entity.pdbx_description
1 polymer ?
#
loop_
_entity_poly.entity_id
_entity_poly.type
_entity_poly.pdbx_seq_one_letter_code
_entity_poly.pdbx_strand_id
1 'polypeptide(L)'
;MMIRAFLIWLSLLTTAAFAQDTNPRSILPGNPCHGQTPCALDGRTYHVKEPDGWDGVSPLPVMLHFHGWARTGAVPVYHGRISGATRRRGVLLLAPTGINKTWDFWTGRSGDVDFAAAVLEDAATRYPIDRSRIYVSGYSFGSAMAWRYVCENGDGVAALIAVAGTLDQREDCAQGPGEVRHVHGLRDNVMDFPFGPDGDQRYPVALWRQQFGCGASGQVSEWSVTAQDAFTRHAWERCTTGKRVVLDLHARGHFIPRGWIGRQLDELLDRAPRYP
;
A
#
# COMPACT_ATOMS: atom_id res chain seq x y z
N MET A 1 -81.89 8.05 -26.62
CA MET A 1 -80.78 8.91 -26.17
C MET A 1 -80.32 8.41 -24.80
N MET A 2 -79.35 7.48 -24.77
CA MET A 2 -78.68 7.05 -23.52
C MET A 2 -77.22 6.75 -23.87
N ILE A 3 -76.31 7.52 -23.30
CA ILE A 3 -74.88 7.52 -23.57
C ILE A 3 -74.22 6.45 -22.69
N ARG A 4 -73.46 5.55 -23.31
CA ARG A 4 -72.59 4.58 -22.61
C ARG A 4 -71.30 5.30 -22.19
N ALA A 5 -71.00 5.32 -20.90
CA ALA A 5 -69.73 5.79 -20.37
C ALA A 5 -68.73 4.62 -20.29
N PHE A 6 -67.63 4.71 -21.04
CA PHE A 6 -66.47 3.83 -20.91
C PHE A 6 -65.54 4.39 -19.82
N LEU A 7 -65.30 3.60 -18.76
CA LEU A 7 -64.29 3.88 -17.75
C LEU A 7 -62.94 3.31 -18.21
N ILE A 8 -62.01 4.18 -18.59
CA ILE A 8 -60.62 3.81 -18.89
C ILE A 8 -59.84 3.84 -17.57
N TRP A 9 -59.38 2.68 -17.11
CA TRP A 9 -58.45 2.55 -15.99
C TRP A 9 -57.03 2.88 -16.47
N LEU A 10 -56.51 4.04 -16.07
CA LEU A 10 -55.13 4.44 -16.34
C LEU A 10 -54.24 3.90 -15.20
N SER A 11 -53.56 2.78 -15.45
CA SER A 11 -52.55 2.22 -14.54
C SER A 11 -51.29 3.09 -14.55
N LEU A 12 -51.11 3.90 -13.50
CA LEU A 12 -49.88 4.63 -13.21
C LEU A 12 -48.77 3.65 -12.82
N LEU A 13 -47.88 3.35 -13.76
CA LEU A 13 -46.58 2.73 -13.49
C LEU A 13 -45.70 3.76 -12.78
N THR A 14 -45.63 3.70 -11.45
CA THR A 14 -44.63 4.42 -10.66
C THR A 14 -43.28 3.77 -10.90
N THR A 15 -42.45 4.38 -11.74
CA THR A 15 -41.01 4.08 -11.81
C THR A 15 -40.39 4.54 -10.49
N ALA A 16 -40.10 3.59 -9.61
CA ALA A 16 -39.24 3.86 -8.46
C ALA A 16 -37.85 4.19 -9.01
N ALA A 17 -37.48 5.47 -8.99
CA ALA A 17 -36.11 5.90 -9.21
C ALA A 17 -35.27 5.27 -8.09
N PHE A 18 -34.35 4.37 -8.45
CA PHE A 18 -33.31 3.92 -7.54
C PHE A 18 -32.50 5.15 -7.12
N ALA A 19 -32.70 5.61 -5.88
CA ALA A 19 -31.83 6.61 -5.29
C ALA A 19 -30.42 6.02 -5.25
N GLN A 20 -29.47 6.67 -5.93
CA GLN A 20 -28.06 6.34 -5.79
C GLN A 20 -27.69 6.58 -4.32
N ASP A 21 -27.26 5.52 -3.63
CA ASP A 21 -26.70 5.59 -2.27
C ASP A 21 -25.43 6.46 -2.31
N THR A 22 -25.62 7.76 -2.19
CA THR A 22 -24.52 8.71 -2.05
C THR A 22 -24.09 8.69 -0.60
N ASN A 23 -22.91 8.13 -0.32
CA ASN A 23 -22.29 8.25 0.99
C ASN A 23 -21.89 9.73 1.18
N PRO A 24 -22.42 10.45 2.18
CA PRO A 24 -22.21 11.88 2.36
C PRO A 24 -20.75 12.26 2.69
N ARG A 25 -19.85 11.28 2.81
CA ARG A 25 -18.40 11.46 3.01
C ARG A 25 -17.55 11.17 1.77
N SER A 26 -18.15 10.72 0.66
CA SER A 26 -17.47 10.54 -0.62
C SER A 26 -17.64 11.81 -1.45
N ILE A 27 -16.54 12.36 -1.95
CA ILE A 27 -16.60 13.46 -2.92
C ILE A 27 -16.85 12.97 -4.35
N LEU A 28 -16.80 11.65 -4.58
CA LEU A 28 -17.15 11.03 -5.85
C LEU A 28 -18.66 10.71 -5.92
N PRO A 29 -19.40 11.20 -6.94
CA PRO A 29 -20.79 10.84 -7.18
C PRO A 29 -20.92 9.33 -7.42
N GLY A 30 -21.76 8.66 -6.64
CA GLY A 30 -22.10 7.24 -6.87
C GLY A 30 -21.01 6.22 -6.52
N ASN A 31 -20.00 6.57 -5.71
CA ASN A 31 -19.04 5.58 -5.22
C ASN A 31 -19.58 4.84 -3.96
N PRO A 32 -19.99 3.56 -4.08
CA PRO A 32 -20.67 2.86 -2.99
C PRO A 32 -19.73 2.45 -1.85
N CYS A 33 -18.42 2.54 -2.02
CA CYS A 33 -17.43 2.06 -1.05
C CYS A 33 -16.32 3.08 -0.78
N HIS A 34 -16.22 3.48 0.50
CA HIS A 34 -15.20 4.39 1.00
C HIS A 34 -15.10 4.25 2.53
N GLY A 35 -13.92 4.44 3.11
CA GLY A 35 -13.72 4.46 4.55
C GLY A 35 -14.06 3.12 5.20
N GLN A 36 -15.22 3.02 5.86
CA GLN A 36 -15.68 1.78 6.53
C GLN A 36 -16.34 0.81 5.55
N THR A 37 -16.82 1.29 4.40
CA THR A 37 -17.52 0.45 3.43
C THR A 37 -16.51 -0.11 2.44
N PRO A 38 -16.26 -1.43 2.42
CA PRO A 38 -15.34 -2.03 1.46
C PRO A 38 -15.90 -2.01 0.04
N CYS A 39 -15.00 -1.91 -0.92
CA CYS A 39 -15.27 -2.16 -2.32
C CYS A 39 -15.21 -3.66 -2.57
N ALA A 40 -16.24 -4.21 -3.21
CA ALA A 40 -16.25 -5.59 -3.67
C ALA A 40 -15.58 -5.70 -5.04
N LEU A 41 -14.73 -6.71 -5.22
CA LEU A 41 -14.05 -7.01 -6.48
C LEU A 41 -13.72 -8.51 -6.51
N ASP A 42 -14.21 -9.23 -7.51
CA ASP A 42 -13.93 -10.66 -7.76
C ASP A 42 -14.10 -11.57 -6.53
N GLY A 43 -15.20 -11.39 -5.80
CA GLY A 43 -15.49 -12.17 -4.59
C GLY A 43 -14.63 -11.82 -3.37
N ARG A 44 -13.78 -10.80 -3.48
CA ARG A 44 -12.92 -10.25 -2.43
C ARG A 44 -13.26 -8.79 -2.16
N THR A 45 -12.54 -8.18 -1.22
CA THR A 45 -12.77 -6.77 -0.85
C THR A 45 -11.49 -5.99 -0.64
N TYR A 46 -11.57 -4.68 -0.86
CA TYR A 46 -10.55 -3.71 -0.46
C TYR A 46 -11.19 -2.45 0.11
N HIS A 47 -10.45 -1.69 0.91
CA HIS A 47 -10.88 -0.39 1.41
C HIS A 47 -10.09 0.73 0.75
N VAL A 48 -10.72 1.90 0.66
CA VAL A 48 -10.12 3.11 0.09
C VAL A 48 -10.15 4.22 1.12
N LYS A 49 -9.06 4.99 1.19
CA LYS A 49 -9.02 6.23 1.95
C LYS A 49 -8.33 7.34 1.17
N GLU A 50 -9.14 8.34 0.82
CA GLU A 50 -8.72 9.58 0.17
C GLU A 50 -7.83 10.43 1.08
N PRO A 51 -6.94 11.25 0.50
CA PRO A 51 -6.17 12.20 1.27
C PRO A 51 -7.01 13.38 1.75
N ASP A 52 -6.50 14.06 2.79
CA ASP A 52 -7.20 15.20 3.38
C ASP A 52 -7.16 16.39 2.41
N GLY A 53 -8.32 17.00 2.17
CA GLY A 53 -8.43 18.19 1.34
C GLY A 53 -8.26 17.95 -0.17
N TRP A 54 -8.42 16.70 -0.64
CA TRP A 54 -8.45 16.41 -2.07
C TRP A 54 -9.65 17.10 -2.75
N ASP A 55 -9.43 17.64 -3.95
CA ASP A 55 -10.40 18.42 -4.72
C ASP A 55 -11.36 17.57 -5.56
N GLY A 56 -11.20 16.24 -5.54
CA GLY A 56 -12.01 15.29 -6.31
C GLY A 56 -11.57 15.11 -7.77
N VAL A 57 -10.55 15.83 -8.25
CA VAL A 57 -10.17 15.85 -9.67
C VAL A 57 -8.66 15.76 -9.93
N SER A 58 -7.83 16.23 -8.99
CA SER A 58 -6.37 16.19 -9.12
C SER A 58 -5.85 14.75 -9.12
N PRO A 59 -4.92 14.38 -10.02
CA PRO A 59 -4.31 13.05 -10.00
C PRO A 59 -3.63 12.71 -8.67
N LEU A 60 -3.85 11.50 -8.18
CA LEU A 60 -3.39 11.02 -6.87
C LEU A 60 -2.24 10.01 -7.02
N PRO A 61 -1.09 10.24 -6.35
CA PRO A 61 -0.20 9.17 -5.95
C PRO A 61 -0.96 8.12 -5.15
N VAL A 62 -0.58 6.85 -5.28
CA VAL A 62 -1.27 5.72 -4.62
C VAL A 62 -0.31 4.99 -3.72
N MET A 63 -0.77 4.59 -2.54
CA MET A 63 -0.14 3.57 -1.72
C MET A 63 -1.07 2.37 -1.58
N LEU A 64 -0.72 1.26 -2.22
CA LEU A 64 -1.35 -0.05 -2.02
C LEU A 64 -0.73 -0.69 -0.78
N HIS A 65 -1.49 -0.84 0.30
CA HIS A 65 -0.98 -1.30 1.59
C HIS A 65 -1.62 -2.61 2.07
N PHE A 66 -0.80 -3.64 2.24
CA PHE A 66 -1.21 -4.95 2.73
C PHE A 66 -1.18 -5.03 4.27
N HIS A 67 -2.27 -5.49 4.87
CA HIS A 67 -2.38 -5.64 6.33
C HIS A 67 -1.56 -6.83 6.88
N GLY A 68 -1.23 -6.82 8.17
CA GLY A 68 -0.59 -7.96 8.84
C GLY A 68 -1.52 -9.16 9.06
N TRP A 69 -1.00 -10.28 9.57
CA TRP A 69 -1.75 -11.51 9.81
C TRP A 69 -3.00 -11.29 10.69
N ALA A 70 -4.09 -11.99 10.37
CA ALA A 70 -5.39 -11.92 11.06
C ALA A 70 -6.03 -10.52 11.11
N ARG A 71 -5.70 -9.67 10.12
CA ARG A 71 -6.30 -8.34 9.92
C ARG A 71 -7.04 -8.26 8.58
N THR A 72 -7.60 -7.10 8.28
CA THR A 72 -8.35 -6.82 7.04
C THR A 72 -7.93 -5.44 6.52
N GLY A 73 -8.35 -5.09 5.30
CA GLY A 73 -8.09 -3.79 4.69
C GLY A 73 -8.61 -2.58 5.50
N ALA A 74 -9.58 -2.79 6.40
CA ALA A 74 -10.07 -1.73 7.27
C ALA A 74 -8.98 -1.21 8.23
N VAL A 75 -8.09 -2.07 8.71
CA VAL A 75 -7.09 -1.69 9.71
C VAL A 75 -6.13 -0.61 9.19
N PRO A 76 -5.47 -0.76 8.02
CA PRO A 76 -4.66 0.31 7.42
C PRO A 76 -5.39 1.66 7.29
N VAL A 77 -6.68 1.64 6.92
CA VAL A 77 -7.51 2.85 6.73
C VAL A 77 -7.74 3.61 8.04
N TYR A 78 -7.73 2.95 9.20
CA TYR A 78 -7.91 3.59 10.50
C TYR A 78 -6.61 3.71 11.31
N HIS A 79 -5.50 3.17 10.80
CA HIS A 79 -4.23 3.19 11.51
C HIS A 79 -3.53 4.54 11.35
N GLY A 80 -3.32 5.25 12.45
CA GLY A 80 -2.75 6.61 12.45
C GLY A 80 -1.34 6.73 11.84
N ARG A 81 -0.54 5.66 11.84
CA ARG A 81 0.79 5.65 11.19
C ARG A 81 0.76 5.28 9.71
N ILE A 82 -0.35 4.71 9.21
CA ILE A 82 -0.52 4.35 7.79
C ILE A 82 -1.41 5.39 7.14
N SER A 83 -2.72 5.36 7.41
CA SER A 83 -3.68 6.33 6.86
C SER A 83 -3.35 7.77 7.26
N GLY A 84 -2.88 8.02 8.48
CA GLY A 84 -2.45 9.37 8.84
C GLY A 84 -1.28 9.87 7.99
N ALA A 85 -0.34 8.98 7.64
CA ALA A 85 0.81 9.34 6.81
C ALA A 85 0.38 9.65 5.37
N THR A 86 -0.48 8.81 4.77
CA THR A 86 -0.97 9.01 3.39
C THR A 86 -1.87 10.23 3.28
N ARG A 87 -2.82 10.39 4.23
CA ARG A 87 -3.82 11.45 4.18
C ARG A 87 -3.22 12.85 4.21
N ARG A 88 -2.21 13.05 5.06
CA ARG A 88 -1.49 14.33 5.18
C ARG A 88 -0.58 14.65 3.99
N ARG A 89 -0.35 13.69 3.09
CA ARG A 89 0.62 13.81 1.99
C ARG A 89 0.00 13.81 0.60
N GLY A 90 -1.33 13.78 0.51
CA GLY A 90 -1.99 13.75 -0.79
C GLY A 90 -1.89 12.37 -1.46
N VAL A 91 -1.77 11.28 -0.68
CA VAL A 91 -1.63 9.92 -1.21
C VAL A 91 -2.92 9.15 -0.97
N LEU A 92 -3.48 8.56 -2.03
CA LEU A 92 -4.62 7.65 -1.95
C LEU A 92 -4.18 6.33 -1.34
N LEU A 93 -4.85 5.88 -0.28
CA LEU A 93 -4.58 4.58 0.34
C LEU A 93 -5.58 3.55 -0.19
N LEU A 94 -5.05 2.49 -0.81
CA LEU A 94 -5.79 1.28 -1.16
C LEU A 94 -5.36 0.15 -0.23
N ALA A 95 -6.31 -0.53 0.40
CA ALA A 95 -6.03 -1.56 1.40
C ALA A 95 -6.84 -2.83 1.10
N PRO A 96 -6.29 -3.77 0.30
CA PRO A 96 -6.93 -5.04 0.02
C PRO A 96 -7.09 -5.90 1.29
N THR A 97 -8.08 -6.79 1.28
CA THR A 97 -8.26 -7.83 2.30
C THR A 97 -7.84 -9.19 1.76
N GLY A 98 -6.91 -9.82 2.46
CA GLY A 98 -6.44 -11.16 2.19
C GLY A 98 -7.50 -12.24 2.46
N ILE A 99 -7.48 -13.33 1.68
CA ILE A 99 -8.34 -14.49 1.94
C ILE A 99 -7.98 -15.06 3.32
N ASN A 100 -8.99 -15.42 4.11
CA ASN A 100 -8.79 -15.87 5.51
C ASN A 100 -7.96 -14.90 6.36
N LYS A 101 -7.97 -13.60 6.04
CA LYS A 101 -7.21 -12.55 6.74
C LYS A 101 -5.69 -12.80 6.71
N THR A 102 -5.19 -13.41 5.64
CA THR A 102 -3.76 -13.65 5.40
C THR A 102 -3.44 -13.56 3.91
N TRP A 103 -2.17 -13.78 3.56
CA TRP A 103 -1.65 -13.60 2.21
C TRP A 103 -0.88 -14.83 1.75
N ASP A 104 -0.97 -15.11 0.46
CA ASP A 104 -0.16 -16.09 -0.25
C ASP A 104 1.12 -15.42 -0.77
N PHE A 105 2.21 -15.45 0.00
CA PHE A 105 3.50 -14.88 -0.41
C PHE A 105 4.65 -15.89 -0.40
N TRP A 106 4.40 -17.10 0.10
CA TRP A 106 5.42 -18.10 0.40
C TRP A 106 6.11 -18.64 -0.84
N THR A 107 5.39 -18.67 -1.96
CA THR A 107 5.89 -19.14 -3.25
C THR A 107 5.54 -18.14 -4.35
N GLY A 108 6.17 -18.31 -5.51
CA GLY A 108 5.81 -17.56 -6.69
C GLY A 108 4.42 -17.90 -7.23
N ARG A 109 3.87 -17.04 -8.11
CA ARG A 109 2.53 -17.12 -8.74
C ARG A 109 1.40 -16.97 -7.74
N SER A 110 1.50 -15.93 -6.94
CA SER A 110 0.52 -15.66 -5.89
C SER A 110 -0.77 -15.08 -6.48
N GLY A 111 -1.91 -15.72 -6.18
CA GLY A 111 -3.22 -15.17 -6.56
C GLY A 111 -3.56 -13.85 -5.85
N ASP A 112 -2.84 -13.50 -4.78
CA ASP A 112 -2.95 -12.20 -4.13
C ASP A 112 -2.26 -11.09 -4.93
N VAL A 113 -1.28 -11.39 -5.77
CA VAL A 113 -0.67 -10.43 -6.70
C VAL A 113 -1.67 -10.02 -7.77
N ASP A 114 -2.33 -11.00 -8.40
CA ASP A 114 -3.36 -10.76 -9.41
C ASP A 114 -4.52 -9.93 -8.86
N PHE A 115 -5.00 -10.28 -7.66
CA PHE A 115 -6.04 -9.49 -6.99
C PHE A 115 -5.59 -8.06 -6.68
N ALA A 116 -4.37 -7.87 -6.19
CA ALA A 116 -3.84 -6.56 -5.87
C ALA A 116 -3.68 -5.68 -7.13
N ALA A 117 -3.29 -6.27 -8.26
CA ALA A 117 -3.26 -5.60 -9.55
C ALA A 117 -4.68 -5.21 -10.00
N ALA A 118 -5.66 -6.11 -9.88
CA ALA A 118 -7.06 -5.81 -10.17
C ALA A 118 -7.61 -4.67 -9.29
N VAL A 119 -7.22 -4.60 -8.01
CA VAL A 119 -7.59 -3.48 -7.11
C VAL A 119 -7.06 -2.14 -7.62
N LEU A 120 -5.83 -2.08 -8.14
CA LEU A 120 -5.28 -0.85 -8.71
C LEU A 120 -6.05 -0.40 -9.96
N GLU A 121 -6.38 -1.34 -10.85
CA GLU A 121 -7.14 -1.04 -12.06
C GLU A 121 -8.58 -0.63 -11.76
N ASP A 122 -9.24 -1.34 -10.85
CA ASP A 122 -10.59 -1.00 -10.40
C ASP A 122 -10.63 0.37 -9.71
N ALA A 123 -9.63 0.70 -8.89
CA ALA A 123 -9.48 2.03 -8.31
C ALA A 123 -9.25 3.12 -9.37
N ALA A 124 -8.51 2.81 -10.45
CA ALA A 124 -8.26 3.75 -11.55
C ALA A 124 -9.53 4.11 -12.36
N THR A 125 -10.58 3.30 -12.28
CA THR A 125 -11.89 3.64 -12.87
C THR A 125 -12.67 4.68 -12.05
N ARG A 126 -12.26 4.90 -10.79
CA ARG A 126 -12.98 5.72 -9.80
C ARG A 126 -12.20 6.98 -9.43
N TYR A 127 -10.88 6.88 -9.42
CA TYR A 127 -9.96 7.94 -9.03
C TYR A 127 -9.01 8.27 -10.18
N PRO A 128 -8.67 9.55 -10.41
CA PRO A 128 -7.57 9.91 -11.29
C PRO A 128 -6.26 9.49 -10.62
N ILE A 129 -5.71 8.32 -10.99
CA ILE A 129 -4.46 7.79 -10.42
C ILE A 129 -3.25 8.29 -11.22
N ASP A 130 -2.25 8.85 -10.53
CA ASP A 130 -0.93 9.07 -11.09
C ASP A 130 -0.17 7.73 -11.14
N ARG A 131 -0.21 7.07 -12.30
CA ARG A 131 0.44 5.77 -12.52
C ARG A 131 1.97 5.82 -12.37
N SER A 132 2.59 7.00 -12.43
CA SER A 132 4.04 7.14 -12.19
C SER A 132 4.41 7.12 -10.70
N ARG A 133 3.41 7.19 -9.80
CA ARG A 133 3.59 7.24 -8.35
C ARG A 133 2.73 6.20 -7.63
N ILE A 134 2.87 4.96 -8.08
CA ILE A 134 2.31 3.79 -7.38
C ILE A 134 3.36 3.30 -6.38
N TYR A 135 3.01 3.35 -5.10
CA TYR A 135 3.81 2.79 -4.01
C TYR A 135 3.13 1.52 -3.50
N VAL A 136 3.92 0.47 -3.26
CA VAL A 136 3.43 -0.79 -2.70
C VAL A 136 4.02 -0.95 -1.31
N SER A 137 3.18 -1.26 -0.33
CA SER A 137 3.54 -1.21 1.07
C SER A 137 2.88 -2.31 1.87
N GLY A 138 3.43 -2.64 3.04
CA GLY A 138 2.77 -3.53 3.97
C GLY A 138 3.51 -3.63 5.30
N TYR A 139 2.88 -4.27 6.26
CA TYR A 139 3.45 -4.56 7.57
C TYR A 139 3.35 -6.06 7.90
N SER A 140 4.42 -6.64 8.49
CA SER A 140 4.44 -8.05 8.89
C SER A 140 4.24 -8.98 7.68
N PHE A 141 3.29 -9.92 7.74
CA PHE A 141 2.86 -10.72 6.58
C PHE A 141 2.43 -9.86 5.39
N GLY A 142 1.86 -8.68 5.63
CA GLY A 142 1.57 -7.72 4.56
C GLY A 142 2.83 -7.13 3.94
N SER A 143 3.92 -6.98 4.71
CA SER A 143 5.21 -6.58 4.16
C SER A 143 5.79 -7.67 3.27
N ALA A 144 5.74 -8.94 3.69
CA ALA A 144 6.12 -10.07 2.83
C ALA A 144 5.26 -10.13 1.55
N MET A 145 3.95 -9.86 1.65
CA MET A 145 3.08 -9.73 0.49
C MET A 145 3.45 -8.55 -0.42
N ALA A 146 3.81 -7.40 0.15
CA ALA A 146 4.29 -6.24 -0.62
C ALA A 146 5.56 -6.57 -1.40
N TRP A 147 6.49 -7.30 -0.78
CA TRP A 147 7.67 -7.84 -1.45
C TRP A 147 7.31 -8.80 -2.58
N ARG A 148 6.41 -9.77 -2.33
CA ARG A 148 5.94 -10.70 -3.36
C ARG A 148 5.28 -9.99 -4.53
N TYR A 149 4.44 -8.99 -4.26
CA TYR A 149 3.82 -8.16 -5.29
C TYR A 149 4.86 -7.52 -6.20
N VAL A 150 5.86 -6.84 -5.65
CA VAL A 150 6.86 -6.18 -6.51
C VAL A 150 7.86 -7.15 -7.15
N CYS A 151 8.00 -8.36 -6.60
CA CYS A 151 8.79 -9.44 -7.19
C CYS A 151 8.14 -10.00 -8.47
N GLU A 152 6.81 -10.05 -8.52
CA GLU A 152 6.03 -10.63 -9.63
C GLU A 152 5.43 -9.58 -10.57
N ASN A 153 5.05 -8.42 -10.04
CA ASN A 153 4.35 -7.34 -10.73
C ASN A 153 4.88 -5.95 -10.30
N GLY A 154 6.20 -5.83 -10.20
CA GLY A 154 6.88 -4.60 -9.75
C GLY A 154 7.20 -3.59 -10.84
N ASP A 155 7.08 -3.95 -12.12
CA ASP A 155 7.37 -3.02 -13.21
C ASP A 155 6.35 -1.88 -13.20
N GLY A 156 6.84 -0.64 -13.22
CA GLY A 156 6.02 0.56 -13.07
C GLY A 156 5.64 0.92 -11.62
N VAL A 157 5.98 0.09 -10.62
CA VAL A 157 5.88 0.47 -9.21
C VAL A 157 7.02 1.43 -8.88
N ALA A 158 6.68 2.64 -8.44
CA ALA A 158 7.65 3.67 -8.10
C ALA A 158 8.52 3.26 -6.89
N ALA A 159 7.90 2.72 -5.84
CA ALA A 159 8.65 2.23 -4.69
C ALA A 159 7.93 1.12 -3.89
N LEU A 160 8.71 0.20 -3.36
CA LEU A 160 8.34 -0.67 -2.24
C LEU A 160 8.60 0.06 -0.91
N ILE A 161 7.62 0.08 -0.01
CA ILE A 161 7.68 0.65 1.34
C ILE A 161 7.33 -0.45 2.36
N ALA A 162 8.33 -1.23 2.75
CA ALA A 162 8.20 -2.45 3.54
C ALA A 162 8.51 -2.25 5.02
N VAL A 163 7.70 -2.84 5.91
CA VAL A 163 7.84 -2.73 7.37
C VAL A 163 7.81 -4.11 8.02
N ALA A 164 8.92 -4.51 8.64
CA ALA A 164 9.02 -5.70 9.48
C ALA A 164 8.53 -6.99 8.79
N GLY A 165 9.04 -7.26 7.59
CA GLY A 165 8.77 -8.49 6.84
C GLY A 165 9.35 -8.43 5.44
N THR A 166 9.97 -9.51 5.00
CA THR A 166 10.61 -9.66 3.68
C THR A 166 10.39 -11.08 3.17
N LEU A 167 10.84 -11.39 1.96
CA LEU A 167 10.90 -12.76 1.43
C LEU A 167 12.27 -13.40 1.72
N ASP A 168 12.42 -14.69 1.40
CA ASP A 168 13.75 -15.29 1.28
C ASP A 168 14.57 -14.46 0.29
N GLN A 169 15.78 -14.07 0.69
CA GLN A 169 16.63 -13.19 -0.11
C GLN A 169 17.25 -13.88 -1.33
N ARG A 170 16.96 -15.17 -1.52
CA ARG A 170 17.34 -16.00 -2.67
C ARG A 170 16.18 -16.22 -3.64
N GLU A 171 15.02 -15.62 -3.40
CA GLU A 171 13.89 -15.66 -4.36
C GLU A 171 14.33 -15.11 -5.71
N ASP A 172 13.84 -15.74 -6.77
CA ASP A 172 13.99 -15.24 -8.13
C ASP A 172 12.81 -14.34 -8.48
N CYS A 173 13.09 -13.05 -8.66
CA CYS A 173 12.08 -12.04 -8.95
C CYS A 173 12.09 -11.68 -10.43
N ALA A 174 10.98 -12.02 -11.10
CA ALA A 174 10.77 -11.73 -12.51
C ALA A 174 10.73 -10.23 -12.83
N GLN A 175 10.29 -9.41 -11.87
CA GLN A 175 10.17 -7.96 -12.00
C GLN A 175 10.83 -7.26 -10.79
N GLY A 176 10.69 -5.92 -10.71
CA GLY A 176 11.09 -5.18 -9.52
C GLY A 176 10.72 -3.70 -9.55
N PRO A 177 10.53 -3.08 -8.37
CA PRO A 177 10.14 -1.67 -8.29
C PRO A 177 11.28 -0.73 -8.73
N GLY A 178 10.98 0.56 -8.89
CA GLY A 178 12.00 1.61 -9.14
C GLY A 178 12.88 1.90 -7.92
N GLU A 179 12.34 1.72 -6.72
CA GLU A 179 13.05 1.92 -5.45
C GLU A 179 12.54 0.97 -4.37
N VAL A 180 13.42 0.59 -3.44
CA VAL A 180 13.09 -0.22 -2.26
C VAL A 180 13.41 0.55 -1.00
N ARG A 181 12.44 0.67 -0.11
CA ARG A 181 12.57 1.25 1.23
C ARG A 181 12.06 0.24 2.24
N HIS A 182 12.95 -0.25 3.09
CA HIS A 182 12.64 -1.26 4.09
C HIS A 182 12.98 -0.75 5.48
N VAL A 183 12.14 -1.06 6.47
CA VAL A 183 12.49 -0.90 7.89
C VAL A 183 12.28 -2.18 8.65
N HIS A 184 13.22 -2.47 9.56
CA HIS A 184 13.14 -3.65 10.40
C HIS A 184 13.76 -3.42 11.78
N GLY A 185 13.21 -4.13 12.77
CA GLY A 185 13.71 -4.12 14.12
C GLY A 185 14.74 -5.21 14.38
N LEU A 186 15.87 -4.85 14.97
CA LEU A 186 16.92 -5.80 15.34
C LEU A 186 16.50 -6.79 16.44
N ARG A 187 15.40 -6.50 17.15
CA ARG A 187 14.79 -7.41 18.16
C ARG A 187 13.42 -7.90 17.73
N ASP A 188 13.12 -7.86 16.44
CA ASP A 188 11.90 -8.48 15.91
C ASP A 188 12.00 -9.99 16.06
N ASN A 189 11.05 -10.56 16.79
CA ASN A 189 10.93 -12.00 17.06
C ASN A 189 9.56 -12.55 16.62
N VAL A 190 8.84 -11.79 15.80
CA VAL A 190 7.56 -12.20 15.20
C VAL A 190 7.77 -12.52 13.73
N MET A 191 8.42 -11.61 13.01
CA MET A 191 9.05 -11.86 11.72
C MET A 191 10.54 -11.70 11.97
N ASP A 192 11.21 -12.79 12.38
CA ASP A 192 12.59 -12.74 12.85
C ASP A 192 13.47 -11.90 11.92
N PHE A 193 14.27 -11.01 12.52
CA PHE A 193 15.18 -10.19 11.75
C PHE A 193 16.15 -11.09 10.95
N PRO A 194 16.15 -11.02 9.61
CA PRO A 194 16.89 -11.97 8.80
C PRO A 194 18.36 -11.55 8.71
N PHE A 195 19.15 -11.90 9.72
CA PHE A 195 20.60 -11.72 9.67
C PHE A 195 21.19 -12.54 8.52
N GLY A 196 22.09 -11.92 7.77
CA GLY A 196 22.89 -12.64 6.77
C GLY A 196 24.01 -13.44 7.41
N PRO A 197 24.85 -14.09 6.58
CA PRO A 197 26.08 -14.72 7.02
C PRO A 197 26.90 -13.77 7.91
N ASP A 198 27.52 -14.33 8.95
CA ASP A 198 28.33 -13.60 9.94
C ASP A 198 27.59 -12.44 10.66
N GLY A 199 26.25 -12.48 10.68
CA GLY A 199 25.43 -11.47 11.34
C GLY A 199 25.20 -10.20 10.52
N ASP A 200 25.30 -10.25 9.18
CA ASP A 200 25.09 -9.08 8.33
C ASP A 200 23.67 -8.50 8.49
N GLN A 201 23.60 -7.30 9.07
CA GLN A 201 22.34 -6.58 9.29
C GLN A 201 21.75 -5.95 8.02
N ARG A 202 22.48 -5.94 6.90
CA ARG A 202 22.00 -5.41 5.62
C ARG A 202 21.31 -6.46 4.77
N TYR A 203 21.28 -7.71 5.25
CA TYR A 203 20.69 -8.84 4.56
C TYR A 203 19.19 -8.73 4.27
N PRO A 204 18.33 -8.04 5.06
CA PRO A 204 16.90 -7.92 4.75
C PRO A 204 16.57 -7.33 3.37
N VAL A 205 17.54 -6.67 2.72
CA VAL A 205 17.43 -6.09 1.37
C VAL A 205 18.46 -6.64 0.37
N ALA A 206 19.12 -7.76 0.69
CA ALA A 206 20.18 -8.34 -0.14
C ALA A 206 19.69 -8.67 -1.56
N LEU A 207 18.48 -9.20 -1.69
CA LEU A 207 17.88 -9.54 -3.00
C LEU A 207 17.86 -8.32 -3.92
N TRP A 208 17.23 -7.22 -3.50
CA TRP A 208 17.13 -6.02 -4.33
C TRP A 208 18.46 -5.33 -4.53
N ARG A 209 19.37 -5.37 -3.55
CA ARG A 209 20.73 -4.86 -3.73
C ARG A 209 21.45 -5.60 -4.85
N GLN A 210 21.35 -6.94 -4.87
CA GLN A 210 21.95 -7.76 -5.92
C GLN A 210 21.28 -7.48 -7.26
N GLN A 211 19.96 -7.53 -7.34
CA GLN A 211 19.20 -7.36 -8.58
C GLN A 211 19.39 -5.96 -9.19
N PHE A 212 19.55 -4.92 -8.36
CA PHE A 212 19.77 -3.56 -8.86
C PHE A 212 21.24 -3.25 -9.15
N GLY A 213 22.16 -4.17 -8.82
CA GLY A 213 23.60 -4.00 -8.98
C GLY A 213 24.17 -2.93 -8.04
N CYS A 214 23.73 -2.92 -6.79
CA CYS A 214 24.23 -2.00 -5.78
C CYS A 214 25.60 -2.44 -5.25
N GLY A 215 26.50 -1.48 -5.03
CA GLY A 215 27.82 -1.73 -4.45
C GLY A 215 27.76 -2.34 -3.03
N ALA A 216 28.89 -2.90 -2.59
CA ALA A 216 29.03 -3.49 -1.27
C ALA A 216 28.79 -2.46 -0.14
N SER A 217 29.21 -1.22 -0.35
CA SER A 217 29.08 -0.12 0.61
C SER A 217 27.93 0.81 0.21
N GLY A 218 26.98 1.01 1.12
CA GLY A 218 25.99 2.08 1.06
C GLY A 218 26.42 3.25 1.95
N GLN A 219 25.83 4.42 1.74
CA GLN A 219 25.94 5.54 2.67
C GLN A 219 25.23 5.17 3.97
N VAL A 220 25.84 5.51 5.11
CA VAL A 220 25.27 5.29 6.43
C VAL A 220 24.97 6.64 7.07
N SER A 221 23.78 6.79 7.63
CA SER A 221 23.36 7.99 8.33
C SER A 221 22.42 7.64 9.48
N GLU A 222 22.33 8.52 10.46
CA GLU A 222 21.40 8.37 11.59
C GLU A 222 20.28 9.40 11.46
N TRP A 223 19.08 9.00 11.85
CA TRP A 223 17.97 9.94 11.98
C TRP A 223 16.96 9.47 13.03
N SER A 224 16.12 10.39 13.49
CA SER A 224 15.08 10.05 14.45
C SER A 224 13.85 10.93 14.30
N VAL A 225 12.69 10.39 14.74
CA VAL A 225 11.46 11.17 14.94
C VAL A 225 11.37 11.64 16.39
N THR A 226 11.76 10.76 17.30
CA THR A 226 11.91 10.97 18.73
C THR A 226 13.17 10.24 19.19
N ALA A 227 13.67 10.50 20.40
CA ALA A 227 14.81 9.76 20.93
C ALA A 227 14.57 8.22 20.95
N GLN A 228 13.32 7.77 21.08
CA GLN A 228 12.93 6.36 21.08
C GLN A 228 12.59 5.79 19.69
N ASP A 229 12.47 6.66 18.69
CA ASP A 229 12.23 6.33 17.28
C ASP A 229 13.45 6.78 16.46
N ALA A 230 14.62 6.22 16.80
CA ALA A 230 15.90 6.43 16.12
C ALA A 230 16.20 5.27 15.15
N PHE A 231 16.87 5.61 14.05
CA PHE A 231 17.13 4.71 12.94
C PHE A 231 18.56 4.89 12.40
N THR A 232 19.24 3.77 12.21
CA THR A 232 20.42 3.70 11.35
C THR A 232 19.95 3.43 9.94
N ARG A 233 20.20 4.38 9.03
CA ARG A 233 19.88 4.29 7.62
C ARG A 233 21.08 3.83 6.82
N HIS A 234 20.90 2.77 6.04
CA HIS A 234 21.78 2.37 4.95
C HIS A 234 21.12 2.73 3.62
N ALA A 235 21.81 3.50 2.78
CA ALA A 235 21.31 3.93 1.48
C ALA A 235 22.27 3.57 0.35
N TRP A 236 21.74 2.94 -0.70
CA TRP A 236 22.42 2.67 -1.96
C TRP A 236 21.75 3.49 -3.05
N GLU A 237 22.24 4.71 -3.25
CA GLU A 237 21.65 5.69 -4.18
C GLU A 237 22.15 5.53 -5.62
N ARG A 238 23.25 4.78 -5.82
CA ARG A 238 23.96 4.66 -7.10
C ARG A 238 24.16 3.19 -7.48
N CYS A 239 23.07 2.46 -7.66
CA CYS A 239 23.13 1.10 -8.20
C CYS A 239 23.24 1.15 -9.73
N THR A 240 23.81 0.12 -10.38
CA THR A 240 24.12 0.15 -11.82
C THR A 240 22.88 0.26 -12.71
N THR A 241 21.73 -0.19 -12.22
CA THR A 241 20.43 -0.06 -12.91
C THR A 241 19.78 1.33 -12.77
N GLY A 242 20.38 2.25 -12.00
CA GLY A 242 19.79 3.55 -11.66
C GLY A 242 18.71 3.49 -10.57
N LYS A 243 18.33 2.29 -10.12
CA LYS A 243 17.41 2.05 -9.01
C LYS A 243 18.08 2.27 -7.66
N ARG A 244 17.27 2.40 -6.60
CA ARG A 244 17.73 2.76 -5.25
C ARG A 244 17.25 1.77 -4.20
N VAL A 245 18.06 1.56 -3.17
CA VAL A 245 17.69 0.75 -1.99
C VAL A 245 17.99 1.55 -0.72
N VAL A 246 17.04 1.56 0.20
CA VAL A 246 17.16 2.14 1.55
C VAL A 246 16.73 1.08 2.56
N LEU A 247 17.56 0.87 3.57
CA LEU A 247 17.26 0.06 4.74
C LEU A 247 17.41 0.92 5.99
N ASP A 248 16.33 1.09 6.74
CA ASP A 248 16.35 1.68 8.07
C ASP A 248 16.30 0.57 9.13
N LEU A 249 17.20 0.63 10.10
CA LEU A 249 17.26 -0.32 11.22
C LEU A 249 16.92 0.39 12.53
N HIS A 250 16.15 -0.24 13.39
CA HIS A 250 15.89 0.25 14.74
C HIS A 250 16.11 -0.83 15.80
N ALA A 251 16.46 -0.41 17.03
CA ALA A 251 16.81 -1.34 18.11
C ALA A 251 15.62 -2.10 18.74
N ARG A 252 14.39 -1.82 18.31
CA ARG A 252 13.13 -2.33 18.90
C ARG A 252 12.58 -3.56 18.13
N GLY A 253 11.46 -4.11 18.59
CA GLY A 253 10.82 -5.33 18.03
C GLY A 253 9.79 -5.08 16.91
N HIS A 254 8.75 -5.90 16.84
CA HIS A 254 7.78 -5.95 15.74
C HIS A 254 6.68 -4.86 15.80
N PHE A 255 6.87 -3.72 15.12
CA PHE A 255 5.84 -2.67 15.02
C PHE A 255 6.08 -1.77 13.82
N ILE A 256 5.06 -0.98 13.46
CA ILE A 256 5.22 0.13 12.49
C ILE A 256 5.83 1.33 13.22
N PRO A 257 7.07 1.76 12.89
CA PRO A 257 7.72 2.85 13.59
C PRO A 257 7.02 4.19 13.36
N ARG A 258 7.02 5.06 14.37
CA ARG A 258 6.38 6.38 14.28
C ARG A 258 7.07 7.20 13.20
N GLY A 259 6.29 7.87 12.36
CA GLY A 259 6.78 8.80 11.34
C GLY A 259 7.55 8.17 10.17
N TRP A 260 7.86 6.86 10.22
CA TRP A 260 8.69 6.22 9.20
C TRP A 260 8.03 6.21 7.82
N ILE A 261 6.77 5.75 7.71
CA ILE A 261 6.01 5.77 6.45
C ILE A 261 5.88 7.21 5.94
N GLY A 262 5.60 8.16 6.83
CA GLY A 262 5.49 9.57 6.49
C GLY A 262 6.77 10.13 5.87
N ARG A 263 7.92 9.88 6.49
CA ARG A 263 9.22 10.26 5.92
C ARG A 263 9.44 9.66 4.53
N GLN A 264 9.18 8.37 4.35
CA GLN A 264 9.39 7.73 3.05
C GLN A 264 8.52 8.38 1.97
N LEU A 265 7.25 8.66 2.27
CA LEU A 265 6.35 9.33 1.35
C LEU A 265 6.78 10.77 1.06
N ASP A 266 7.27 11.54 2.04
CA ASP A 266 7.79 12.88 1.78
C ASP A 266 8.98 12.84 0.82
N GLU A 267 9.96 11.97 1.07
CA GLU A 267 11.14 11.82 0.21
C GLU A 267 10.77 11.35 -1.21
N LEU A 268 9.82 10.42 -1.34
CA LEU A 268 9.32 9.93 -2.64
C LEU A 268 8.45 10.94 -3.40
N LEU A 269 7.96 11.97 -2.71
CA LEU A 269 7.19 13.08 -3.29
C LEU A 269 8.05 14.34 -3.48
N ASP A 270 9.37 14.22 -3.33
CA ASP A 270 10.34 15.33 -3.41
C ASP A 270 10.07 16.45 -2.40
N ARG A 271 9.64 16.07 -1.19
CA ARG A 271 9.33 16.97 -0.07
C ARG A 271 10.31 16.75 1.07
N ALA A 272 10.63 17.83 1.78
CA ALA A 272 11.35 17.72 3.04
C ALA A 272 10.51 16.90 4.06
N PRO A 273 11.10 15.91 4.76
CA PRO A 273 10.39 15.12 5.76
C PRO A 273 9.72 15.97 6.83
N ARG A 274 8.45 15.68 7.11
CA ARG A 274 7.68 16.32 8.20
C ARG A 274 7.08 15.26 9.11
N TYR A 275 7.02 15.57 10.40
CA TYR A 275 6.40 14.71 11.41
C TYR A 275 5.26 15.49 12.09
N PRO A 276 4.19 14.81 12.55
CA PRO A 276 3.91 13.38 12.52
C PRO A 276 3.30 12.86 11.21
#